data_AF-K2CNU3-F1
#
_entry.id   AF-K2CNU3-F1
#
_cell.length_a   1.000
_cell.length_b   1.000
_cell.length_c   1.000
_cell.angle_alpha   90.00
_cell.angle_beta   90.00
_cell.angle_gamma   90.00
#
_symmetry.space_group_name_H-M   'P 1'
#
loop_
_entity.id
_entity.type
_entity.pdbx_description
1 polymer ?
#
loop_
_entity_poly.entity_id
_entity_poly.type
_entity_poly.pdbx_seq_one_letter_code
_entity_poly.pdbx_strand_id
1 'polypeptide(L)'
;MTGKHTWIFYLLGFSFLIFSLLPTGYEISRRSNLRPDRSFELVHNFPTDYNFYLSRIRQGIEGRITIIEQYTSEPHKGSFIHAFYLILGRVGRW
;
A
#
# COMPACT_ATOMS: atom_id res chain seq x y z
N MET A 1 -1.62 19.67 15.43
CA MET A 1 -2.74 19.12 16.22
C MET A 1 -2.19 18.46 17.47
N THR A 2 -1.92 19.23 18.52
CA THR A 2 -1.43 18.74 19.82
C THR A 2 -2.55 18.89 20.82
N GLY A 3 -3.44 17.88 20.85
CA GLY A 3 -4.53 17.79 21.83
C GLY A 3 -4.39 16.51 22.62
N LYS A 4 -4.82 16.51 23.88
CA LYS A 4 -4.83 15.35 24.81
C LYS A 4 -5.47 14.06 24.25
N HIS A 5 -6.07 14.11 23.07
CA HIS A 5 -6.75 13.02 22.39
C HIS A 5 -6.00 12.48 21.16
N THR A 6 -4.80 12.96 20.84
CA THR A 6 -4.02 12.44 19.68
C THR A 6 -3.77 10.93 19.77
N TRP A 7 -3.67 10.39 20.99
CA TRP A 7 -3.53 8.94 21.22
C TRP A 7 -4.69 8.12 20.65
N ILE A 8 -5.90 8.68 20.57
CA ILE A 8 -7.08 8.00 20.00
C ILE A 8 -6.83 7.70 18.52
N PHE A 9 -6.27 8.65 17.78
CA PHE A 9 -5.94 8.44 16.37
C PHE A 9 -4.85 7.39 16.18
N TYR A 10 -3.85 7.34 17.06
CA TYR A 10 -2.85 6.27 17.04
C TYR A 10 -3.46 4.91 17.36
N LEU A 11 -4.32 4.83 18.36
CA LEU A 11 -5.02 3.60 18.72
C LEU A 11 -5.91 3.13 17.56
N LEU A 12 -6.69 4.02 16.96
CA LEU A 12 -7.52 3.71 15.80
C LEU A 12 -6.66 3.24 14.62
N GLY A 13 -5.62 3.99 14.26
CA GLY A 13 -4.71 3.62 13.17
C GLY A 13 -4.05 2.26 13.39
N PHE A 14 -3.58 2.00 14.61
CA PHE A 14 -3.02 0.69 14.97
C PHE A 14 -4.07 -0.41 14.92
N SER A 15 -5.29 -0.16 15.41
CA SER A 15 -6.38 -1.14 15.37
C SER A 15 -6.77 -1.49 13.93
N PHE A 16 -6.82 -0.50 13.03
CA PHE A 16 -7.05 -0.72 11.60
C PHE A 16 -5.94 -1.56 10.96
N LEU A 17 -4.68 -1.30 11.31
CA LEU A 17 -3.53 -2.08 10.84
C LEU A 17 -3.57 -3.54 11.33
N ILE A 18 -3.98 -3.79 12.57
CA ILE A 18 -4.12 -5.16 13.07
C ILE A 18 -5.32 -5.84 12.40
N PHE A 19 -6.44 -5.12 12.25
CA PHE A 19 -7.65 -5.65 11.64
C PHE A 19 -7.44 -6.04 10.17
N SER A 20 -6.67 -5.26 9.41
CA SER A 20 -6.34 -5.57 8.01
C SER A 20 -5.52 -6.85 7.83
N LEU A 21 -4.84 -7.33 8.88
CA LEU A 21 -4.09 -8.59 8.87
C LEU A 21 -4.96 -9.82 9.19
N LEU A 22 -6.21 -9.64 9.65
CA LEU A 22 -7.09 -10.76 10.02
C LEU A 22 -7.36 -11.75 8.87
N PRO A 23 -7.61 -11.34 7.62
CA PRO A 23 -7.80 -12.28 6.51
C PRO A 23 -6.59 -13.21 6.33
N THR A 24 -5.38 -12.66 6.39
CA THR A 24 -4.14 -13.45 6.29
C THR A 24 -4.04 -14.45 7.45
N GLY A 25 -4.31 -14.01 8.68
CA GLY A 25 -4.32 -14.91 9.85
C GLY A 25 -5.36 -16.03 9.72
N TYR A 26 -6.56 -15.72 9.23
CA TYR A 26 -7.60 -16.70 8.97
C TYR A 26 -7.19 -17.72 7.91
N GLU A 27 -6.63 -17.27 6.79
CA GLU A 27 -6.17 -18.19 5.73
C GLU A 27 -5.03 -19.10 6.19
N ILE A 28 -4.06 -18.56 6.94
CA ILE A 28 -2.98 -19.35 7.54
C ILE A 28 -3.55 -20.42 8.48
N SER A 29 -4.55 -20.07 9.29
CA SER A 29 -5.21 -21.03 10.19
C SER A 29 -5.88 -22.20 9.45
N ARG A 30 -6.29 -21.98 8.20
CA ARG A 30 -6.93 -22.98 7.32
C ARG A 30 -5.99 -23.54 6.26
N ARG A 31 -4.67 -23.41 6.41
CA ARG A 31 -3.69 -23.87 5.41
C ARG A 31 -3.86 -25.33 4.96
N SER A 32 -4.36 -26.20 5.84
CA SER A 32 -4.63 -27.62 5.52
C SER A 32 -5.74 -27.81 4.49
N ASN A 33 -6.63 -26.83 4.34
CA ASN A 33 -7.76 -26.85 3.43
C ASN A 33 -7.49 -26.05 2.15
N LEU A 34 -6.28 -25.50 2.01
CA LEU A 34 -5.85 -24.71 0.87
C LEU A 34 -4.94 -25.56 -0.03
N ARG A 35 -4.66 -25.03 -1.22
CA ARG A 35 -3.78 -25.71 -2.17
C ARG A 35 -2.39 -25.95 -1.55
N PRO A 36 -1.79 -27.15 -1.68
CA PRO A 36 -0.49 -27.47 -1.08
C PRO A 36 0.67 -26.60 -1.55
N ASP A 37 0.57 -26.05 -2.77
CA ASP A 37 1.55 -25.16 -3.40
C ASP A 37 1.36 -23.67 -3.04
N ARG A 38 0.38 -23.34 -2.20
CA ARG A 38 0.12 -21.95 -1.81
C ARG A 38 1.19 -21.45 -0.83
N SER A 39 1.93 -20.41 -1.23
CA SER A 39 2.81 -19.64 -0.35
C SER A 39 2.07 -18.45 0.27
N PHE A 40 2.46 -18.08 1.50
CA PHE A 40 1.99 -16.86 2.15
C PHE A 40 3.15 -15.87 2.19
N GLU A 41 3.09 -14.85 1.34
CA GLU A 41 4.16 -13.84 1.23
C GLU A 41 4.19 -12.87 2.43
N LEU A 42 3.12 -12.83 3.23
CA LEU A 42 2.94 -11.92 4.37
C LEU A 42 3.07 -10.43 3.99
N VAL A 43 2.83 -10.10 2.73
CA VAL A 43 2.79 -8.73 2.24
C VAL A 43 1.39 -8.17 2.48
N HIS A 44 1.32 -7.11 3.29
CA HIS A 44 0.06 -6.42 3.63
C HIS A 44 -0.62 -5.78 2.41
N ASN A 45 0.14 -5.51 1.34
CA ASN A 45 -0.34 -4.85 0.13
C ASN A 45 -0.43 -5.87 -1.01
N PHE A 46 -1.47 -5.76 -1.85
CA PHE A 46 -1.82 -6.72 -2.89
C PHE A 46 -0.69 -6.87 -3.93
N PRO A 47 0.16 -7.92 -3.87
CA PRO A 47 1.34 -8.03 -4.73
C PRO A 47 0.97 -8.23 -6.20
N THR A 48 -0.23 -8.72 -6.46
CA THR A 48 -0.82 -8.91 -7.78
C THR A 48 -1.21 -7.60 -8.47
N ASP A 49 -1.18 -6.45 -7.77
CA ASP A 49 -1.42 -5.14 -8.42
C ASP A 49 -0.15 -4.56 -9.07
N TYR A 50 0.50 -5.37 -9.90
CA TYR A 50 1.76 -5.01 -10.54
C TYR A 50 1.66 -3.69 -11.32
N ASN A 51 0.60 -3.51 -12.11
CA ASN A 51 0.41 -2.32 -12.95
C ASN A 51 0.18 -1.05 -12.11
N PHE A 52 -0.49 -1.17 -10.97
CA PHE A 52 -0.65 -0.08 -10.03
C PHE A 52 0.70 0.38 -9.48
N TYR A 53 1.55 -0.53 -9.02
CA TYR A 53 2.88 -0.15 -8.52
C TYR A 53 3.79 0.38 -9.63
N LEU A 54 3.80 -0.27 -10.79
CA LEU A 54 4.59 0.16 -11.94
C LEU A 54 4.24 1.57 -12.40
N SER A 55 2.95 1.93 -12.45
CA SER A 55 2.54 3.29 -12.84
C SER A 55 3.05 4.37 -11.87
N ARG A 56 3.22 4.05 -10.59
CA ARG A 56 3.75 4.97 -9.56
C ARG A 56 5.27 5.10 -9.66
N ILE A 57 5.97 4.00 -9.93
CA ILE A 57 7.41 4.01 -10.23
C ILE A 57 7.68 4.85 -11.48
N ARG A 58 6.90 4.66 -12.55
CA ARG A 58 7.01 5.43 -13.79
C ARG A 58 6.85 6.94 -13.55
N GLN A 59 5.89 7.36 -12.73
CA GLN A 59 5.73 8.77 -12.36
C GLN A 59 6.98 9.33 -11.63
N GLY A 60 7.68 8.51 -10.85
CA GLY A 60 8.97 8.86 -10.25
C GLY A 60 10.09 9.07 -11.28
N ILE A 61 10.17 8.19 -12.28
CA ILE A 61 11.11 8.31 -13.41
C ILE A 61 10.82 9.60 -14.21
N GLU A 62 9.54 9.88 -14.48
CA GLU A 62 9.05 11.09 -15.15
C GLU A 62 9.30 12.38 -14.33
N GLY A 63 9.81 12.26 -13.11
CA GLY A 63 10.27 13.39 -12.32
C GLY A 63 9.19 14.05 -11.47
N ARG A 64 8.02 13.43 -11.31
CA ARG A 64 6.96 13.95 -10.43
C ARG A 64 7.35 13.95 -8.97
N ILE A 65 6.74 14.87 -8.21
CA ILE A 65 6.94 15.01 -6.75
C ILE A 65 5.78 14.32 -6.00
N THR A 66 4.60 14.28 -6.60
CA THR A 66 3.38 13.65 -6.07
C THR A 66 2.81 12.65 -7.07
N ILE A 67 2.10 11.65 -6.55
CA ILE A 67 1.43 10.61 -7.36
C ILE A 67 0.05 11.12 -7.77
N ILE A 68 -0.27 11.01 -9.06
CA ILE A 68 -1.62 11.25 -9.60
C ILE A 68 -2.22 9.90 -9.98
N GLU A 69 -3.51 9.72 -9.68
CA GLU A 69 -4.25 8.52 -10.05
C GLU A 69 -4.49 8.52 -11.57
N GLN A 70 -4.05 7.45 -12.23
CA GLN A 70 -4.18 7.29 -13.68
C GLN A 70 -5.45 6.53 -14.06
N TYR A 71 -6.12 5.90 -13.09
CA TYR A 71 -7.32 5.09 -13.32
C TYR A 71 -8.63 5.86 -13.12
N THR A 72 -8.58 7.20 -13.06
CA THR A 72 -9.77 8.07 -13.04
C THR A 72 -9.55 9.29 -13.94
N SER A 73 -10.61 9.75 -14.59
CA SER A 73 -10.63 10.99 -15.38
C SER A 73 -11.03 12.22 -14.56
N GLU A 74 -11.46 12.03 -13.31
CA GLU A 74 -11.89 13.13 -12.46
C GLU A 74 -10.71 14.05 -12.10
N PRO A 75 -10.87 15.39 -12.13
CA PRO A 75 -9.81 16.30 -11.71
C PRO A 75 -9.46 16.12 -10.23
N HIS A 76 -8.19 15.85 -9.94
CA HIS A 76 -7.73 15.66 -8.57
C HIS A 76 -6.28 16.13 -8.38
N LYS A 77 -5.93 16.42 -7.13
CA LYS A 77 -4.57 16.80 -6.75
C LYS A 77 -3.71 15.54 -6.58
N GLY A 78 -2.42 15.68 -6.85
CA GLY A 78 -1.45 14.63 -6.52
C GLY A 78 -1.38 14.39 -5.01
N SER A 79 -1.06 13.16 -4.62
CA SER A 79 -0.94 12.72 -3.23
C SER A 79 0.42 12.09 -2.94
N PHE A 80 0.75 11.96 -1.66
CA PHE A 80 1.90 11.18 -1.18
C PHE A 80 1.54 9.74 -0.80
N ILE A 81 0.31 9.31 -1.09
CA ILE A 81 -0.09 7.92 -0.88
C ILE A 81 0.75 7.07 -1.83
N HIS A 82 1.40 6.03 -1.30
CA HIS A 82 2.33 5.18 -2.05
C HIS A 82 3.63 5.88 -2.52
N ALA A 83 4.03 7.00 -1.89
CA ALA A 83 5.25 7.75 -2.25
C ALA A 83 6.53 6.91 -2.27
N PHE A 84 6.58 5.80 -1.53
CA PHE A 84 7.66 4.82 -1.62
C PHE A 84 7.97 4.41 -3.07
N TYR A 85 6.96 4.09 -3.87
CA TYR A 85 7.15 3.68 -5.27
C TYR A 85 7.59 4.83 -6.17
N LEU A 86 7.12 6.06 -5.88
CA LEU A 86 7.59 7.25 -6.57
C LEU A 86 9.09 7.51 -6.29
N ILE A 87 9.53 7.30 -5.04
CA ILE A 87 10.94 7.39 -4.66
C ILE A 87 11.77 6.32 -5.37
N LEU A 88 11.29 5.07 -5.44
CA LEU A 88 11.98 3.99 -6.17
C LEU A 88 12.25 4.38 -7.63
N GLY A 89 11.25 4.92 -8.32
CA GLY A 89 11.42 5.39 -9.71
C GLY A 89 12.40 6.56 -9.83
N ARG A 90 12.40 7.47 -8.86
CA ARG A 90 13.34 8.60 -8.86
C ARG A 90 14.78 8.17 -8.58
N VAL A 91 14.99 7.20 -7.68
CA VAL A 91 16.30 6.62 -7.40
C VAL A 91 16.80 5.81 -8.59
N GLY A 92 15.94 5.00 -9.21
CA GLY A 92 16.32 4.18 -10.38
C GLY A 92 16.52 4.97 -11.69
N ARG A 93 16.22 6.27 -11.70
CA ARG A 93 16.55 7.17 -12.82
C ARG A 93 18.06 7.52 -12.86
N TRP A 94 18.75 7.41 -11.73
CA TRP A 94 20.17 7.71 -11.60
C TRP A 94 21.04 6.54 -12.05
#